data_AF-A0A8S9FHL7-F1
#
_entry.id   AF-A0A8S9FHL7-F1
#
_cell.length_a   1.000
_cell.length_b   1.000
_cell.length_c   1.000
_cell.angle_alpha   90.00
_cell.angle_beta   90.00
_cell.angle_gamma   90.00
#
_symmetry.space_group_name_H-M   'P 1'
#
loop_
_entity.id
_entity.type
_entity.pdbx_description
1 polymer ?
#
loop_
_entity_poly.entity_id
_entity_poly.type
_entity_poly.pdbx_seq_one_letter_code
_entity_poly.pdbx_strand_id
1 'polypeptide(L)'
;MICLEMWYSQILVLLAGLLKEPALSLDSLSICMSVSALSFMVSVGFNAAASIRTSNELGAGNPKSALFSAWTATFVSFVISLAEALAVIASRDYISYIFTSEADVAKAVSDLCPFLAVTIILNGIQPVLSGVAVGCGWQTFVAYVNVGCYYIIGIPVGCILGFAFNFQAKGIWTGMIGGTLMQTLILLYVTYRTDWDKEVEKARKRLDMWDDK
;
A
#
# COMPACT_ATOMS: atom_id res chain seq x y z
N MET A 1 3.84 11.21 -3.02
CA MET A 1 3.13 10.24 -2.14
C MET A 1 3.84 8.90 -2.11
N ILE A 2 4.07 8.25 -3.26
CA ILE A 2 4.80 6.97 -3.36
C ILE A 2 6.19 7.03 -2.68
N CYS A 3 6.91 8.15 -2.78
CA CYS A 3 8.19 8.30 -2.08
C CYS A 3 8.09 8.17 -0.56
N LEU A 4 7.00 8.65 0.06
CA LEU A 4 6.80 8.55 1.50
C LEU A 4 6.56 7.09 1.92
N GLU A 5 5.84 6.32 1.10
CA GLU A 5 5.66 4.87 1.30
C GLU A 5 6.97 4.12 1.17
N MET A 6 7.76 4.42 0.14
CA MET A 6 9.08 3.80 -0.03
C MET A 6 10.00 4.12 1.14
N TRP A 7 10.07 5.39 1.56
CA TRP A 7 10.90 5.80 2.70
C TRP A 7 10.44 5.15 4.00
N TYR A 8 9.13 5.05 4.22
CA TYR A 8 8.58 4.36 5.38
C TYR A 8 9.07 2.91 5.45
N SER A 9 8.95 2.14 4.36
CA SER A 9 9.42 0.76 4.30
C SER A 9 10.94 0.65 4.50
N GLN A 10 11.73 1.56 3.90
CA GLN A 10 13.18 1.56 4.05
C GLN A 10 13.63 1.89 5.48
N ILE A 11 12.95 2.82 6.16
CA ILE A 11 13.22 3.13 7.57
C ILE A 11 12.96 1.90 8.45
N LEU A 12 11.86 1.17 8.22
CA LEU A 12 11.55 -0.03 8.98
C LEU A 12 12.57 -1.16 8.73
N VAL A 13 13.01 -1.37 7.49
CA VAL A 13 14.08 -2.32 7.16
C VAL A 13 15.40 -1.92 7.85
N LEU A 14 15.75 -0.63 7.84
CA LEU A 14 16.94 -0.14 8.53
C LEU A 14 16.86 -0.36 10.04
N LEU A 15 15.68 -0.17 10.64
CA LEU A 15 15.44 -0.47 12.06
C LEU A 15 15.56 -1.97 12.35
N ALA A 16 15.14 -2.85 11.43
CA ALA A 16 15.32 -4.29 11.60
C ALA A 16 16.81 -4.70 11.66
N GLY A 17 17.71 -3.91 11.07
CA GLY A 17 19.16 -4.09 11.20
C GLY A 17 19.72 -3.84 12.60
N LEU A 18 18.94 -3.26 13.51
CA LEU A 18 19.31 -3.05 14.92
C LEU A 18 18.80 -4.17 15.85
N LEU A 19 18.18 -5.21 15.30
CA LEU A 19 17.68 -6.35 16.07
C LEU A 19 18.82 -7.27 16.53
N LYS A 20 18.53 -8.17 17.48
CA LYS A 20 19.50 -9.10 18.08
C LYS A 20 20.16 -10.05 17.06
N GLU A 21 19.41 -10.45 16.04
CA GLU A 21 19.89 -11.29 14.92
C GLU A 21 19.69 -10.53 13.60
N PRO A 22 20.57 -9.54 13.31
CA PRO A 22 20.34 -8.59 12.23
C PRO A 22 20.51 -9.23 10.86
N ALA A 23 21.47 -10.16 10.69
CA ALA A 23 21.68 -10.85 9.40
C ALA A 23 20.43 -11.65 8.97
N LEU A 24 19.98 -12.57 9.82
CA LEU A 24 18.79 -13.40 9.53
C LEU A 24 17.52 -12.55 9.32
N SER A 25 17.34 -11.49 10.14
CA SER A 25 16.20 -10.59 10.01
C SER A 25 16.24 -9.80 8.71
N LEU A 26 17.40 -9.23 8.36
CA LEU A 26 17.56 -8.44 7.13
C LEU A 26 17.44 -9.30 5.88
N ASP A 27 18.02 -10.50 5.86
CA ASP A 27 17.96 -11.40 4.70
C ASP A 27 16.52 -11.85 4.43
N SER A 28 15.82 -12.31 5.48
CA SER A 28 14.43 -12.76 5.35
C SER A 28 13.47 -11.61 4.99
N LEU A 29 13.65 -10.43 5.59
CA LEU A 29 12.88 -9.23 5.23
C LEU A 29 13.15 -8.79 3.79
N SER A 30 14.41 -8.80 3.34
CA SER A 30 14.79 -8.34 2.00
C SER A 30 14.20 -9.24 0.91
N ILE A 31 14.22 -10.57 1.11
CA ILE A 31 13.57 -11.52 0.21
C ILE A 31 12.08 -11.23 0.11
N CYS A 32 11.42 -11.06 1.26
CA CYS A 32 9.99 -10.79 1.26
C CYS A 32 9.63 -9.44 0.63
N MET A 33 10.42 -8.40 0.91
CA MET A 33 10.23 -7.07 0.31
C MET A 33 10.43 -7.12 -1.20
N SER A 34 11.31 -7.98 -1.70
CA SER A 34 11.51 -8.20 -3.14
C SER A 34 10.27 -8.82 -3.78
N VAL A 35 9.68 -9.85 -3.15
CA VAL A 35 8.41 -10.44 -3.59
C VAL A 35 7.27 -9.41 -3.52
N SER A 36 7.19 -8.64 -2.44
CA SER A 36 6.19 -7.57 -2.30
C SER A 36 6.37 -6.49 -3.37
N ALA A 37 7.60 -6.16 -3.77
CA ALA A 37 7.87 -5.15 -4.78
C ALA A 37 7.38 -5.60 -6.17
N LEU A 38 7.50 -6.89 -6.49
CA LEU A 38 6.96 -7.45 -7.74
C LEU A 38 5.43 -7.30 -7.80
N SER A 39 4.73 -7.70 -6.73
CA SER A 39 3.27 -7.52 -6.62
C SER A 39 2.88 -6.03 -6.64
N PHE A 40 3.65 -5.18 -5.97
CA PHE A 40 3.38 -3.74 -5.92
C PHE A 40 3.38 -3.07 -7.30
N MET A 41 4.18 -3.55 -8.26
CA MET A 41 4.17 -3.01 -9.63
C MET A 41 2.82 -3.18 -10.33
N VAL A 42 2.10 -4.27 -10.04
CA VAL A 42 0.72 -4.48 -10.53
C VAL A 42 -0.19 -3.40 -9.95
N SER A 43 -0.09 -3.14 -8.64
CA SER A 43 -0.86 -2.10 -7.96
C SER A 43 -0.55 -0.69 -8.46
N VAL A 44 0.70 -0.40 -8.82
CA VAL A 44 1.09 0.88 -9.45
C VAL A 44 0.41 1.04 -10.82
N GLY A 45 0.30 -0.04 -11.60
CA GLY A 45 -0.48 -0.03 -12.84
C GLY A 45 -1.94 0.35 -12.61
N PHE A 46 -2.59 -0.25 -11.60
CA PHE A 46 -3.96 0.10 -11.23
C PHE A 46 -4.10 1.52 -10.66
N ASN A 47 -3.12 2.00 -9.88
CA ASN A 47 -3.08 3.38 -9.40
C ASN A 47 -3.16 4.37 -10.57
N ALA A 48 -2.32 4.19 -11.59
CA ALA A 48 -2.31 5.04 -12.77
C ALA A 48 -3.62 4.95 -13.57
N ALA A 49 -4.12 3.72 -13.79
CA ALA A 49 -5.37 3.51 -14.52
C ALA A 49 -6.58 4.14 -13.81
N ALA A 50 -6.70 3.95 -12.50
CA ALA A 50 -7.77 4.53 -11.70
C ALA A 50 -7.70 6.06 -11.67
N SER A 51 -6.50 6.63 -11.55
CA SER A 51 -6.28 8.09 -11.60
C SER A 51 -6.77 8.68 -12.93
N ILE A 52 -6.32 8.15 -14.06
CA ILE A 52 -6.70 8.63 -15.41
C ILE A 52 -8.21 8.50 -15.63
N ARG A 53 -8.79 7.33 -15.29
CA ARG A 53 -10.22 7.07 -15.49
C ARG A 53 -11.09 8.00 -14.66
N THR A 54 -10.75 8.21 -13.39
CA THR A 54 -11.52 9.08 -12.50
C THR A 54 -11.37 10.55 -12.88
N SER A 55 -10.17 11.02 -13.22
CA SER A 55 -9.96 12.39 -13.73
C SER A 55 -10.76 12.67 -15.00
N ASN A 56 -10.76 11.74 -15.96
CA ASN A 56 -11.47 11.94 -17.22
C ASN A 56 -12.99 11.99 -17.02
N GLU A 57 -13.56 11.12 -16.19
CA GLU A 57 -15.01 11.13 -15.92
C GLU A 57 -15.45 12.35 -15.10
N LEU A 58 -14.61 12.80 -14.16
CA LEU A 58 -14.86 14.05 -13.44
C LEU A 58 -14.82 15.26 -14.38
N GLY A 59 -13.83 15.32 -15.28
CA GLY A 59 -13.73 16.38 -16.29
C GLY A 59 -14.87 16.36 -17.32
N ALA A 60 -15.39 15.17 -17.63
CA ALA A 60 -16.54 15.00 -18.52
C ALA A 60 -17.90 15.31 -17.87
N GLY A 61 -17.94 15.60 -16.57
CA GLY A 61 -19.19 15.90 -15.86
C GLY A 61 -19.99 14.67 -15.45
N ASN A 62 -19.37 13.49 -15.36
CA ASN A 62 -20.03 12.21 -15.11
C ASN A 62 -19.72 11.64 -13.71
N PRO A 63 -20.40 12.09 -12.64
CA PRO A 63 -20.09 11.70 -11.26
C PRO A 63 -20.31 10.20 -11.01
N LYS A 64 -21.36 9.62 -11.61
CA LYS A 64 -21.69 8.19 -11.49
C LYS A 64 -20.61 7.31 -12.12
N SER A 65 -20.10 7.70 -13.28
CA SER A 65 -19.04 6.97 -13.99
C SER A 65 -17.70 7.07 -13.27
N ALA A 66 -17.40 8.22 -12.64
CA ALA A 66 -16.22 8.39 -11.81
C ALA A 66 -16.25 7.45 -10.58
N LEU A 67 -17.37 7.43 -9.86
CA LEU A 67 -17.61 6.51 -8.75
C LEU A 67 -17.50 5.04 -9.19
N PHE A 68 -18.15 4.68 -10.30
CA PHE A 68 -18.10 3.32 -10.83
C PHE A 68 -16.67 2.90 -11.21
N SER A 69 -15.90 3.80 -11.84
CA SER A 69 -14.50 3.56 -12.21
C SER A 69 -13.63 3.33 -10.97
N ALA A 70 -13.82 4.14 -9.92
CA ALA A 70 -13.09 3.99 -8.67
C ALA A 70 -13.31 2.62 -8.02
N TRP A 71 -14.59 2.24 -7.80
CA TRP A 71 -14.90 0.96 -7.17
C TRP A 71 -14.54 -0.25 -8.01
N THR A 72 -14.73 -0.19 -9.34
CA THR A 72 -14.38 -1.29 -10.23
C THR A 72 -12.87 -1.52 -10.24
N ALA A 73 -12.06 -0.45 -10.32
CA ALA A 73 -10.61 -0.56 -10.26
C ALA A 73 -10.14 -1.13 -8.92
N THR A 74 -10.72 -0.67 -7.80
CA THR A 74 -10.40 -1.20 -6.47
C THR A 74 -10.77 -2.67 -6.33
N PHE A 75 -11.95 -3.07 -6.82
CA PHE A 75 -12.42 -4.46 -6.74
C PHE A 75 -11.57 -5.42 -7.58
N VAL A 76 -11.28 -5.05 -8.84
CA VAL A 76 -10.43 -5.88 -9.72
C VAL A 76 -9.03 -6.03 -9.14
N SER A 77 -8.43 -4.94 -8.67
CA SER A 77 -7.12 -4.97 -8.03
C SER A 77 -7.12 -5.84 -6.77
N PHE A 78 -8.15 -5.74 -5.93
CA PHE A 78 -8.31 -6.60 -4.75
C PHE A 78 -8.38 -8.09 -5.11
N VAL A 79 -9.13 -8.46 -6.15
CA VAL A 79 -9.23 -9.87 -6.60
C VAL A 79 -7.88 -10.38 -7.08
N ILE A 80 -7.12 -9.58 -7.83
CA ILE A 80 -5.78 -9.95 -8.30
C ILE A 80 -4.83 -10.11 -7.13
N SER A 81 -4.78 -9.14 -6.22
CA SER A 81 -3.92 -9.22 -5.03
C SER A 81 -4.32 -10.36 -4.09
N LEU A 82 -5.60 -10.73 -4.01
CA LEU A 82 -6.03 -11.91 -3.28
C LEU A 82 -5.50 -13.20 -3.93
N ALA A 83 -5.54 -13.30 -5.26
CA ALA A 83 -4.96 -14.44 -5.98
C ALA A 83 -3.43 -14.53 -5.79
N GLU A 84 -2.73 -13.38 -5.85
CA GLU A 84 -1.29 -13.31 -5.57
C GLU A 84 -0.96 -13.72 -4.13
N ALA A 85 -1.72 -13.23 -3.15
CA ALA A 85 -1.53 -13.59 -1.74
C ALA A 85 -1.75 -15.09 -1.50
N LEU A 86 -2.76 -15.69 -2.13
CA LEU A 86 -3.00 -17.13 -2.07
C LEU A 86 -1.87 -17.92 -2.72
N ALA A 87 -1.33 -17.45 -3.85
CA ALA A 87 -0.18 -18.08 -4.50
C ALA A 87 1.08 -18.02 -3.62
N VAL A 88 1.33 -16.89 -2.94
CA VAL A 88 2.43 -16.73 -1.98
C VAL A 88 2.27 -17.66 -0.78
N ILE A 89 1.07 -17.77 -0.21
CA ILE A 89 0.82 -18.70 0.90
C ILE A 89 0.97 -20.16 0.45
N ALA A 90 0.45 -20.53 -0.72
CA ALA A 90 0.57 -21.89 -1.25
C ALA A 90 2.03 -22.28 -1.53
N SER A 91 2.87 -21.30 -1.87
CA SER A 91 4.30 -21.50 -2.14
C SER A 91 5.22 -21.13 -0.96
N ARG A 92 4.67 -20.92 0.25
CA ARG A 92 5.41 -20.38 1.42
C ARG A 92 6.71 -21.09 1.74
N ASP A 93 6.76 -22.41 1.58
CA ASP A 93 7.92 -23.24 1.94
C ASP A 93 8.94 -23.35 0.79
N TYR A 94 8.60 -22.88 -0.41
CA TYR A 94 9.43 -23.04 -1.61
C TYR A 94 9.88 -21.70 -2.22
N ILE A 95 9.10 -20.63 -2.03
CA ILE A 95 9.34 -19.33 -2.68
C ILE A 95 10.70 -18.72 -2.31
N SER A 96 11.16 -18.96 -1.08
CA SER A 96 12.45 -18.47 -0.58
C SER A 96 13.65 -19.12 -1.27
N TYR A 97 13.53 -20.37 -1.73
CA TYR A 97 14.64 -21.11 -2.34
C TYR A 97 15.06 -20.56 -3.72
N ILE A 98 14.26 -19.67 -4.31
CA ILE A 98 14.64 -18.91 -5.51
C ILE A 98 15.70 -17.85 -5.17
N PHE A 99 15.72 -17.37 -3.93
CA PHE A 99 16.58 -16.28 -3.47
C PHE A 99 17.73 -16.74 -2.59
N THR A 100 17.57 -17.84 -1.83
CA THR A 100 18.58 -18.33 -0.90
C THR A 100 18.65 -19.85 -0.86
N SER A 101 19.85 -20.38 -0.66
CA SER A 101 20.08 -21.81 -0.40
C SER A 101 20.12 -22.14 1.10
N GLU A 102 20.09 -21.12 1.97
CA GLU A 102 20.22 -21.28 3.42
C GLU A 102 18.87 -21.66 4.06
N ALA A 103 18.85 -22.80 4.75
CA ALA A 103 17.63 -23.34 5.34
C ALA A 103 17.05 -22.45 6.45
N ASP A 104 17.89 -21.79 7.24
CA ASP A 104 17.45 -20.92 8.33
C ASP A 104 16.75 -19.65 7.78
N VAL A 105 17.29 -19.05 6.73
CA VAL A 105 16.68 -17.91 6.04
C VAL A 105 15.38 -18.33 5.36
N ALA A 106 15.35 -19.49 4.68
CA ALA A 106 14.15 -20.03 4.05
C ALA A 106 13.02 -20.25 5.06
N LYS A 107 13.34 -20.78 6.24
CA LYS A 107 12.38 -20.97 7.33
C LYS A 107 11.86 -19.64 7.87
N ALA A 108 12.73 -18.65 8.06
CA ALA A 108 12.35 -17.31 8.49
C ALA A 108 11.41 -16.62 7.47
N VAL A 109 11.66 -16.80 6.17
CA VAL A 109 10.77 -16.31 5.11
C VAL A 109 9.41 -17.01 5.14
N SER A 110 9.35 -18.34 5.26
CA SER A 110 8.09 -19.10 5.38
C SER A 110 7.25 -18.62 6.58
N ASP A 111 7.90 -18.29 7.69
CA ASP A 111 7.30 -17.69 8.88
C ASP A 111 6.74 -16.27 8.65
N LEU A 112 7.32 -15.52 7.70
CA LEU A 112 6.91 -14.16 7.33
C LEU A 112 5.89 -14.14 6.19
N CYS A 113 5.72 -15.23 5.43
CA CYS A 113 4.77 -15.33 4.33
C CYS A 113 3.33 -14.92 4.69
N PRO A 114 2.77 -15.24 5.88
CA PRO A 114 1.44 -14.74 6.27
C PRO A 114 1.37 -13.20 6.34
N PHE A 115 2.42 -12.56 6.85
CA PHE A 115 2.52 -11.09 6.89
C PHE A 115 2.64 -10.51 5.48
N LEU A 116 3.46 -11.15 4.64
CA LEU A 116 3.60 -10.79 3.23
C LEU A 116 2.27 -10.87 2.47
N ALA A 117 1.49 -11.93 2.68
CA ALA A 117 0.18 -12.10 2.05
C ALA A 117 -0.79 -10.98 2.45
N VAL A 118 -0.82 -10.61 3.74
CA VAL A 118 -1.63 -9.47 4.21
C VAL A 118 -1.15 -8.16 3.58
N THR A 119 0.17 -7.95 3.51
CA THR A 119 0.76 -6.77 2.85
C THR A 119 0.39 -6.69 1.37
N ILE A 120 0.42 -7.80 0.64
CA ILE A 120 0.01 -7.86 -0.77
C ILE A 120 -1.47 -7.45 -0.92
N ILE A 121 -2.36 -7.98 -0.09
CA ILE A 121 -3.79 -7.63 -0.14
C ILE A 121 -4.00 -6.13 0.13
N LEU A 122 -3.33 -5.57 1.15
CA LEU A 122 -3.42 -4.14 1.46
C LEU A 122 -2.85 -3.28 0.33
N ASN A 123 -1.71 -3.68 -0.23
CA ASN A 123 -1.10 -3.05 -1.39
C ASN A 123 -1.94 -3.21 -2.66
N GLY A 124 -2.92 -4.12 -2.71
CA GLY A 124 -3.90 -4.20 -3.80
C GLY A 124 -4.95 -3.10 -3.75
N ILE A 125 -5.29 -2.61 -2.55
CA ILE A 125 -6.38 -1.65 -2.34
C ILE A 125 -5.84 -0.23 -2.22
N GLN A 126 -4.83 -0.06 -1.37
CA GLN A 126 -4.34 1.25 -0.93
C GLN A 126 -3.79 2.11 -2.09
N PRO A 127 -2.96 1.59 -3.01
CA PRO A 127 -2.45 2.37 -4.13
C PRO A 127 -3.55 2.75 -5.09
N VAL A 128 -4.57 1.90 -5.30
CA VAL A 128 -5.67 2.21 -6.20
C VAL A 128 -6.51 3.37 -5.67
N LEU A 129 -6.83 3.35 -4.37
CA LEU A 129 -7.54 4.46 -3.73
C LEU A 129 -6.72 5.75 -3.72
N SER A 130 -5.41 5.64 -3.53
CA SER A 130 -4.48 6.76 -3.71
C SER A 130 -4.55 7.32 -5.15
N GLY A 131 -4.60 6.45 -6.16
CA GLY A 131 -4.77 6.82 -7.56
C GLY A 131 -6.08 7.57 -7.80
N VAL A 132 -7.20 7.06 -7.27
CA VAL A 132 -8.51 7.75 -7.30
C VAL A 132 -8.42 9.13 -6.65
N ALA A 133 -7.79 9.23 -5.48
CA ALA A 133 -7.65 10.49 -4.77
C ALA A 133 -6.79 11.51 -5.54
N VAL A 134 -5.71 11.06 -6.19
CA VAL A 134 -4.93 11.90 -7.12
C VAL A 134 -5.80 12.33 -8.29
N GLY A 135 -6.59 11.41 -8.86
CA GLY A 135 -7.49 11.71 -9.97
C GLY A 135 -8.56 12.76 -9.64
N CYS A 136 -9.00 12.82 -8.37
CA CYS A 136 -9.90 13.84 -7.83
C CYS A 136 -9.18 15.14 -7.40
N GLY A 137 -7.85 15.13 -7.32
CA GLY A 137 -7.03 16.25 -6.85
C GLY A 137 -6.91 16.38 -5.32
N TRP A 138 -7.08 15.28 -4.58
CA TRP A 138 -6.95 15.23 -3.11
C TRP A 138 -5.54 14.90 -2.62
N GLN A 139 -4.53 14.94 -3.51
CA GLN A 139 -3.15 14.55 -3.21
C GLN A 139 -2.57 15.16 -1.92
N THR A 140 -2.89 16.41 -1.61
CA THR A 140 -2.42 17.09 -0.39
C THR A 140 -3.01 16.47 0.87
N PHE A 141 -4.33 16.20 0.87
CA PHE A 141 -5.00 15.52 1.99
C PHE A 141 -4.40 14.13 2.21
N VAL A 142 -4.24 13.36 1.14
CA VAL A 142 -3.69 12.00 1.24
C VAL A 142 -2.24 12.01 1.72
N ALA A 143 -1.43 13.01 1.32
CA ALA A 143 -0.07 13.16 1.83
C ALA A 143 -0.04 13.36 3.36
N TYR A 144 -0.93 14.18 3.92
CA TYR A 144 -1.03 14.36 5.37
C TYR A 144 -1.45 13.07 6.09
N VAL A 145 -2.44 12.35 5.54
CA VAL A 145 -2.88 11.06 6.09
C VAL A 145 -1.74 10.04 6.08
N ASN A 146 -0.98 9.98 4.98
CA ASN A 146 0.18 9.10 4.83
C ASN A 146 1.26 9.40 5.88
N VAL A 147 1.62 10.69 6.06
CA VAL A 147 2.57 11.10 7.11
C VAL A 147 2.09 10.68 8.50
N GLY A 148 0.82 10.93 8.82
CA GLY A 148 0.24 10.56 10.11
C GLY A 148 0.22 9.06 10.36
N CYS A 149 -0.27 8.28 9.40
CA CYS A 149 -0.42 6.83 9.56
C CYS A 149 0.93 6.13 9.61
N TYR A 150 1.88 6.51 8.76
CA TYR A 150 3.17 5.82 8.67
C TYR A 150 4.17 6.30 9.71
N TYR A 151 4.39 7.60 9.82
CA TYR A 151 5.49 8.11 10.63
C TYR A 151 5.10 8.32 12.09
N ILE A 152 3.87 8.74 12.36
CA ILE A 152 3.41 9.01 13.74
C ILE A 152 2.90 7.75 14.42
N ILE A 153 2.31 6.82 13.67
CA ILE A 153 1.69 5.61 14.22
C ILE A 153 2.45 4.35 13.83
N GLY A 154 2.67 4.13 12.53
CA GLY A 154 3.29 2.92 12.00
C GLY A 154 4.71 2.67 12.51
N ILE A 155 5.60 3.67 12.44
CA ILE A 155 6.99 3.54 12.92
C ILE A 155 7.01 3.28 14.44
N PRO A 156 6.35 4.08 15.30
CA PRO A 156 6.38 3.83 16.74
C PRO A 156 5.79 2.48 17.14
N VAL A 157 4.67 2.06 16.54
CA VAL A 157 4.08 0.74 16.79
C VAL A 157 5.04 -0.37 16.38
N GLY A 158 5.68 -0.26 15.21
CA GLY A 158 6.71 -1.19 14.76
C GLY A 158 7.89 -1.27 15.73
N CYS A 159 8.40 -0.12 16.19
CA CYS A 159 9.49 -0.07 17.17
C CYS A 159 9.10 -0.72 18.51
N ILE A 160 7.91 -0.41 19.03
CA ILE A 160 7.43 -0.97 20.30
C ILE A 160 7.30 -2.50 20.18
N LEU A 161 6.67 -3.00 19.12
CA LEU A 161 6.47 -4.43 18.92
C LEU A 161 7.80 -5.16 18.64
N GLY A 162 8.66 -4.58 17.81
CA GLY A 162 9.96 -5.15 17.45
C GLY A 162 10.95 -5.20 18.60
N PHE A 163 11.13 -4.09 19.32
CA PHE A 163 12.16 -3.95 20.35
C PHE A 163 11.63 -4.19 21.78
N ALA A 164 10.51 -3.58 22.18
CA ALA A 164 10.03 -3.69 23.56
C ALA A 164 9.38 -5.05 23.84
N PHE A 165 8.55 -5.56 22.91
CA PHE A 165 7.91 -6.87 23.02
C PHE A 165 8.77 -8.03 22.47
N ASN A 166 9.99 -7.76 21.97
CA ASN A 166 10.89 -8.75 21.37
C ASN A 166 10.28 -9.58 20.23
N PHE A 167 9.29 -9.06 19.48
CA PHE A 167 8.78 -9.75 18.28
C PHE A 167 9.69 -9.64 17.05
N GLN A 168 10.85 -8.98 17.19
CA GLN A 168 11.89 -8.89 16.16
C GLN A 168 11.31 -8.43 14.79
N ALA A 169 11.70 -9.08 13.68
CA ALA A 169 11.24 -8.75 12.33
C ALA A 169 9.71 -8.79 12.19
N LYS A 170 9.04 -9.73 12.88
CA LYS A 170 7.57 -9.83 12.88
C LYS A 170 6.92 -8.58 13.51
N GLY A 171 7.52 -8.06 14.58
CA GLY A 171 7.06 -6.82 15.25
C GLY A 171 7.25 -5.57 14.40
N ILE A 172 8.35 -5.47 13.67
CA ILE A 172 8.59 -4.36 12.73
C ILE A 172 7.57 -4.41 11.59
N TRP A 173 7.32 -5.61 11.05
CA TRP A 173 6.37 -5.79 9.95
C TRP A 173 4.92 -5.54 10.36
N THR A 174 4.51 -5.96 11.56
CA THR A 174 3.16 -5.64 12.06
C THR A 174 2.95 -4.14 12.18
N GLY A 175 3.97 -3.37 12.56
CA GLY A 175 3.95 -1.91 12.48
C GLY A 175 3.69 -1.40 11.06
N MET A 176 4.38 -1.98 10.06
CA MET A 176 4.18 -1.70 8.64
C MET A 176 2.73 -1.92 8.21
N ILE A 177 2.20 -3.11 8.49
CA ILE A 177 0.83 -3.48 8.17
C ILE A 177 -0.17 -2.57 8.88
N GLY A 178 0.06 -2.25 10.15
CA GLY A 178 -0.81 -1.39 10.94
C GLY A 178 -0.93 0.02 10.33
N GLY A 179 0.19 0.62 9.95
CA GLY A 179 0.21 1.92 9.26
C GLY A 179 -0.55 1.89 7.94
N THR A 180 -0.30 0.86 7.11
CA THR A 180 -0.95 0.74 5.78
C THR A 180 -2.44 0.45 5.93
N LEU A 181 -2.82 -0.41 6.87
CA LEU A 181 -4.23 -0.72 7.16
C LEU A 181 -4.97 0.55 7.60
N MET A 182 -4.41 1.33 8.52
CA MET A 182 -5.03 2.56 8.99
C MET A 182 -5.24 3.56 7.85
N GLN A 183 -4.22 3.78 7.02
CA GLN A 183 -4.36 4.65 5.84
C GLN A 183 -5.42 4.10 4.87
N THR A 184 -5.44 2.79 4.63
CA THR A 184 -6.42 2.14 3.74
C THR A 184 -7.85 2.37 4.23
N LEU A 185 -8.10 2.22 5.52
CA LEU A 185 -9.41 2.45 6.12
C LEU A 185 -9.84 3.92 6.00
N ILE A 186 -8.92 4.86 6.23
CA ILE A 186 -9.21 6.29 6.07
C ILE A 186 -9.56 6.61 4.62
N LEU A 187 -8.79 6.09 3.65
CA LEU A 187 -9.06 6.31 2.23
C LEU A 187 -10.37 5.68 1.79
N LEU A 188 -10.66 4.44 2.20
CA LEU A 188 -11.95 3.79 1.92
C LEU A 188 -13.11 4.62 2.47
N TYR A 189 -13.00 5.09 3.72
CA TYR A 189 -14.04 5.91 4.34
C TYR A 189 -14.26 7.22 3.59
N VAL A 190 -13.18 7.92 3.22
CA VAL A 190 -13.24 9.18 2.48
C VAL A 190 -13.86 8.94 1.11
N THR A 191 -13.36 7.97 0.33
CA THR A 191 -13.90 7.64 -1.00
C THR A 191 -15.38 7.24 -0.95
N TYR A 192 -15.81 6.52 0.10
CA TYR A 192 -17.22 6.17 0.30
C TYR A 192 -18.10 7.39 0.66
N ARG A 193 -17.59 8.31 1.48
CA ARG A 193 -18.30 9.51 1.92
C ARG A 193 -18.29 10.64 0.90
N THR A 194 -17.45 10.56 -0.13
CA THR A 194 -17.31 11.61 -1.13
C THR A 194 -18.62 11.82 -1.89
N ASP A 195 -18.99 13.09 -1.96
CA ASP A 195 -20.07 13.60 -2.80
C ASP A 195 -19.51 13.85 -4.21
N TRP A 196 -19.72 12.89 -5.10
CA TRP A 196 -19.13 12.89 -6.44
C TRP A 196 -19.67 14.01 -7.32
N ASP A 197 -20.92 14.46 -7.09
CA ASP A 197 -21.49 15.62 -7.78
C ASP A 197 -20.72 16.90 -7.44
N LYS A 198 -20.34 17.09 -6.17
CA LYS A 198 -19.47 18.21 -5.76
C LYS A 198 -18.07 18.13 -6.32
N GLU A 199 -17.51 16.92 -6.46
CA GLU A 199 -16.18 16.76 -7.05
C GLU A 199 -16.17 17.10 -8.55
N VAL A 200 -17.25 16.78 -9.27
CA VAL A 200 -17.45 17.24 -10.65
C VAL A 200 -17.53 18.76 -10.70
N GLU A 201 -18.28 19.40 -9.80
CA GLU A 201 -18.36 20.86 -9.75
C GLU A 201 -16.98 21.50 -9.50
N LYS A 202 -16.20 20.93 -8.57
CA LYS A 202 -14.82 21.37 -8.31
C LYS A 202 -13.91 21.16 -9.52
N ALA A 203 -14.03 20.03 -10.20
CA ALA A 203 -13.24 19.74 -11.40
C ALA A 203 -13.56 20.75 -12.52
N ARG A 204 -14.85 21.06 -12.72
CA ARG A 204 -15.30 22.06 -13.70
C ARG A 204 -14.77 23.46 -13.39
N LYS A 205 -14.89 23.91 -12.13
CA LYS A 205 -14.31 25.20 -11.69
C LYS A 205 -12.80 25.27 -11.94
N ARG A 206 -12.08 24.15 -11.83
CA ARG A 206 -10.63 24.12 -12.12
C ARG A 206 -10.34 24.28 -13.61
N LEU A 207 -11.17 23.73 -14.49
CA LEU A 207 -11.04 23.86 -15.93
C LEU A 207 -11.41 25.27 -16.40
N ASP A 208 -12.51 25.83 -15.90
CA ASP A 208 -12.99 27.17 -16.26
C ASP A 208 -11.93 28.26 -15.98
N MET A 209 -11.16 28.14 -14.89
CA MET A 209 -10.04 29.07 -14.59
C MET A 209 -8.94 29.13 -15.67
N TRP A 210 -8.86 28.12 -16.53
CA TRP A 210 -7.85 28.02 -17.60
C TRP A 210 -8.43 28.40 -18.96
N ASP A 211 -9.74 28.25 -19.18
CA ASP A 211 -10.41 28.71 -20.40
C ASP A 211 -10.59 30.24 -20.41
N ASP A 212 -10.64 30.88 -19.24
CA ASP A 212 -10.72 32.35 -19.08
C ASP A 212 -9.36 33.09 -19.24
N LYS A 213 -8.29 32.41 -19.66
CA LYS A 213 -6.94 32.97 -19.89
C LYS A 213 -6.48 32.81 -21.33
#